data_AF-A0A949SUC4-F1
#
_entry.id   AF-A0A949SUC4-F1
#
_cell.length_a   1.000
_cell.length_b   1.000
_cell.length_c   1.000
_cell.angle_alpha   90.00
_cell.angle_beta   90.00
_cell.angle_gamma   90.00
#
_symmetry.space_group_name_H-M   'P 1'
#
loop_
_entity.id
_entity.type
_entity.pdbx_description
1 polymer ?
#
loop_
_entity_poly.entity_id
_entity_poly.type
_entity_poly.pdbx_seq_one_letter_code
_entity_poly.pdbx_strand_id
1 'polypeptide(L)'
;MSLFSAGLIVLQLLGAYKIPIGFTDSTYQFIQMALGLLVLVLSLLLTSNKFSERSEKMHRCALEINNLCHKILPKCKDDNDSALYNKTLTEYNTILDANDNHEQIDFAYVKLSLPEDYQFTKTQRFCVHARYWLGYWVYGLLALLLLTTFIATFARKPVDSPSSAPTPVGSVEP
;
A
#
# COMPACT_ATOMS: atom_id res chain seq x y z
N MET A 1 -1.54 9.69 -7.17
CA MET A 1 -2.96 9.76 -6.77
C MET A 1 -3.79 10.63 -7.71
N SER A 2 -3.32 11.83 -8.08
CA SER A 2 -4.07 12.77 -8.92
C SER A 2 -4.47 12.22 -10.31
N LEU A 3 -3.63 11.40 -10.96
CA LEU A 3 -3.95 10.76 -12.24
C LEU A 3 -5.10 9.73 -12.15
N PHE A 4 -5.11 8.91 -11.11
CA PHE A 4 -6.19 7.93 -10.87
C PHE A 4 -7.51 8.63 -10.50
N SER A 5 -7.43 9.70 -9.71
CA SER A 5 -8.60 10.51 -9.37
C SER A 5 -9.16 11.25 -10.58
N ALA A 6 -8.31 11.82 -11.44
CA ALA A 6 -8.73 12.44 -12.69
C ALA A 6 -9.39 11.44 -13.65
N GLY A 7 -8.81 10.23 -13.79
CA GLY A 7 -9.41 9.15 -14.58
C GLY A 7 -10.79 8.71 -14.06
N LEU A 8 -10.98 8.69 -12.74
CA LEU A 8 -12.28 8.41 -12.12
C LEU A 8 -13.33 9.47 -12.43
N ILE A 9 -12.98 10.75 -12.33
CA ILE A 9 -13.88 11.86 -12.63
C ILE A 9 -14.30 11.84 -14.10
N VAL A 10 -13.35 11.56 -15.00
CA VAL A 10 -13.63 11.39 -16.44
C VAL A 10 -14.55 10.20 -16.67
N LEU A 11 -14.33 9.08 -15.97
CA LEU A 11 -15.25 7.95 -16.03
C LEU A 11 -16.66 8.38 -15.62
N GLN A 12 -16.84 8.98 -14.42
CA GLN A 12 -18.16 9.43 -13.94
C GLN A 12 -18.88 10.33 -14.94
N LEU A 13 -18.13 11.21 -15.62
CA LEU A 13 -18.66 12.14 -16.62
C LEU A 13 -19.12 11.41 -17.89
N LEU A 14 -18.40 10.37 -18.34
CA LEU A 14 -18.83 9.55 -19.48
C LEU A 14 -20.19 8.87 -19.20
N GLY A 15 -20.39 8.39 -17.97
CA GLY A 15 -21.68 7.85 -17.52
C GLY A 15 -22.80 8.86 -17.46
N ALA A 16 -22.52 10.03 -16.88
CA ALA A 16 -23.49 11.10 -16.77
C ALA A 16 -23.98 11.60 -18.14
N TYR A 17 -23.12 11.59 -19.15
CA TYR A 17 -23.45 11.98 -20.52
C TYR A 17 -24.10 10.87 -21.35
N LYS A 18 -24.30 9.66 -20.80
CA LYS A 18 -24.86 8.49 -21.51
C LYS A 18 -24.31 8.32 -22.94
N ILE A 19 -23.01 8.52 -23.11
CA ILE A 19 -22.35 8.29 -24.40
C ILE A 19 -22.58 6.81 -24.75
N PRO A 20 -23.00 6.45 -25.97
CA PRO A 20 -23.31 5.06 -26.34
C PRO A 20 -22.02 4.26 -26.50
N ILE A 21 -21.35 4.01 -25.39
CA ILE A 21 -20.43 2.89 -25.20
C ILE A 21 -21.31 1.64 -25.17
N GLY A 22 -20.98 0.61 -25.95
CA GLY A 22 -21.80 -0.61 -26.12
C GLY A 22 -21.97 -1.49 -24.87
N PHE A 23 -21.93 -0.91 -23.67
CA PHE A 23 -22.14 -1.56 -22.38
C PHE A 23 -23.55 -1.24 -21.85
N THR A 24 -24.11 -2.16 -21.08
CA THR A 24 -25.39 -1.93 -20.41
C THR A 24 -25.22 -0.93 -19.25
N ASP A 25 -26.23 -0.08 -19.00
CA ASP A 25 -26.22 0.96 -17.96
C ASP A 25 -25.82 0.39 -16.58
N SER A 26 -26.22 -0.86 -16.28
CA SER A 26 -25.89 -1.56 -15.04
C SER A 26 -24.41 -1.92 -14.90
N THR A 27 -23.75 -2.36 -15.98
CA THR A 27 -22.32 -2.71 -15.94
C THR A 27 -21.46 -1.46 -15.79
N TYR A 28 -21.89 -0.35 -16.39
CA TYR A 28 -21.22 0.93 -16.28
C TYR A 28 -21.24 1.46 -14.84
N GLN A 29 -22.41 1.48 -14.17
CA GLN A 29 -22.52 1.89 -12.76
C GLN A 29 -21.68 1.01 -11.83
N PHE A 30 -21.60 -0.29 -12.11
CA PHE A 30 -20.79 -1.23 -11.35
C PHE A 30 -19.28 -0.94 -11.47
N ILE A 31 -18.77 -0.74 -12.69
CA ILE A 31 -17.35 -0.40 -12.91
C ILE A 31 -17.00 0.91 -12.21
N GLN A 32 -17.90 1.90 -12.29
CA GLN A 32 -17.77 3.18 -11.61
C GLN A 32 -17.67 3.04 -10.07
N MET A 33 -18.51 2.20 -9.45
CA MET A 33 -18.40 1.92 -8.01
C MET A 33 -17.12 1.15 -7.65
N ALA A 34 -16.74 0.15 -8.45
CA ALA A 34 -15.56 -0.67 -8.21
C ALA A 34 -14.26 0.15 -8.30
N LEU A 35 -14.13 1.03 -9.30
CA LEU A 35 -12.98 1.93 -9.44
C LEU A 35 -12.90 2.94 -8.28
N GLY A 36 -14.05 3.46 -7.83
CA GLY A 36 -14.13 4.36 -6.69
C GLY A 36 -13.65 3.73 -5.39
N LEU A 37 -14.11 2.51 -5.12
CA LEU A 37 -13.65 1.67 -4.00
C LEU A 37 -12.15 1.39 -4.09
N LEU A 38 -11.64 1.05 -5.27
CA LEU A 38 -10.22 0.78 -5.48
C LEU A 38 -9.35 2.00 -5.18
N VAL A 39 -9.74 3.19 -5.65
CA VAL A 39 -8.99 4.43 -5.34
C VAL A 39 -9.07 4.78 -3.86
N LEU A 40 -10.22 4.56 -3.22
CA LEU A 40 -10.36 4.76 -1.77
C LEU A 40 -9.41 3.86 -0.98
N VAL A 41 -9.38 2.55 -1.29
CA VAL A 41 -8.47 1.59 -0.64
C VAL A 41 -7.01 1.96 -0.89
N LEU A 42 -6.64 2.32 -2.12
CA LEU A 42 -5.29 2.78 -2.43
C LEU A 42 -4.93 4.06 -1.65
N SER A 43 -5.87 4.98 -1.47
CA SER A 43 -5.65 6.20 -0.68
C SER A 43 -5.38 5.87 0.79
N LEU A 44 -6.15 4.95 1.36
CA LEU A 44 -5.91 4.47 2.73
C LEU A 44 -4.54 3.81 2.85
N LEU A 45 -4.13 2.99 1.87
CA LEU A 45 -2.81 2.33 1.87
C LEU A 45 -1.66 3.33 1.80
N LEU A 46 -1.76 4.33 0.91
CA LEU A 46 -0.73 5.37 0.77
C LEU A 46 -0.62 6.24 2.02
N THR A 47 -1.74 6.57 2.65
CA THR A 47 -1.77 7.30 3.94
C THR A 47 -1.24 6.44 5.09
N SER A 48 -1.58 5.15 5.12
CA SER A 48 -1.16 4.20 6.16
C SER A 48 0.35 3.95 6.17
N ASN A 49 1.00 4.06 5.01
CA ASN A 49 2.43 3.81 4.88
C ASN A 49 3.35 4.86 5.54
N LYS A 50 2.79 5.88 6.23
CA LYS A 50 3.54 6.87 7.03
C LYS A 50 4.77 7.45 6.32
N PHE A 51 4.73 7.58 5.00
CA PHE A 51 5.88 8.01 4.20
C PHE A 51 6.39 9.39 4.62
N SER A 52 5.48 10.29 5.03
CA SER A 52 5.84 11.62 5.53
C SER A 52 6.61 11.56 6.85
N GLU A 53 6.18 10.71 7.79
CA GLU A 53 6.87 10.55 9.08
C GLU A 53 8.24 9.90 8.86
N ARG A 54 8.32 8.93 7.94
CA ARG A 54 9.58 8.29 7.55
C ARG A 54 10.53 9.26 6.85
N SER A 55 10.04 10.09 5.93
CA SER A 55 10.89 11.07 5.24
C SER A 55 11.40 12.15 6.18
N GLU A 56 10.57 12.60 7.14
CA GLU A 56 10.99 13.55 8.18
C GLU A 56 12.07 12.97 9.10
N LYS A 57 11.91 11.71 9.55
CA LYS A 57 12.93 11.02 10.34
C LYS A 57 14.24 10.83 9.57
N MET A 58 14.18 10.41 8.31
CA MET A 58 15.38 10.29 7.46
C MET A 58 16.05 11.64 7.22
N HIS A 59 15.26 12.71 7.01
CA HIS A 59 15.80 14.05 6.84
C HIS A 59 16.49 14.55 8.11
N ARG A 60 15.87 14.34 9.27
CA ARG A 60 16.46 14.70 10.57
C ARG A 60 17.76 13.93 10.85
N CYS A 61 17.78 12.63 10.58
CA CYS A 61 18.99 11.81 10.68
C CYS A 61 20.12 12.37 9.80
N ALA A 62 19.82 12.71 8.54
CA ALA A 62 20.80 13.31 7.64
C ALA A 62 21.36 14.63 8.17
N LEU A 63 20.53 15.48 8.78
CA LEU A 63 20.99 16.73 9.42
C LEU A 63 21.88 16.47 10.63
N GLU A 64 21.55 15.49 11.47
CA GLU A 64 22.35 15.08 12.64
C GLU A 64 23.72 14.54 12.20
N ILE A 65 23.78 13.71 11.16
CA ILE A 65 25.03 13.22 10.56
C ILE A 65 25.83 14.36 9.94
N ASN A 66 25.19 15.29 9.23
CA ASN A 66 25.88 16.43 8.63
C ASN A 66 26.51 17.35 9.69
N ASN A 67 25.79 17.58 10.79
CA ASN A 67 26.32 18.32 11.94
C ASN A 67 27.51 17.62 12.58
N LEU A 68 27.47 16.29 12.69
CA LEU A 68 28.59 15.49 13.17
C LEU A 68 29.80 15.62 12.22
N CYS A 69 29.58 15.51 10.90
CA CYS A 69 30.62 15.70 9.88
C CYS A 69 31.31 17.07 10.00
N HIS A 70 30.54 18.15 10.13
CA HIS A 70 31.07 19.50 10.31
C HIS A 70 31.91 19.66 11.60
N LYS A 71 31.61 18.91 12.67
CA LYS A 71 32.41 18.92 13.91
C LYS A 71 33.76 18.21 13.78
N ILE A 72 33.85 17.23 12.87
CA ILE A 72 35.04 16.38 12.69
C ILE A 72 35.94 16.91 11.56
N LEU A 73 35.37 17.51 10.52
CA LEU A 73 36.10 18.08 9.38
C LEU A 73 37.34 18.92 9.77
N PRO A 74 37.25 19.85 10.75
CA PRO A 74 38.43 20.63 11.16
C PRO A 74 39.45 19.80 11.97
N LYS A 75 39.03 18.69 12.60
CA LYS A 75 39.87 17.84 13.44
C LYS A 75 40.58 16.73 12.66
N CYS A 76 40.06 16.35 11.50
CA CYS A 76 40.66 15.36 10.60
C CYS A 76 41.99 15.82 9.97
N LYS A 77 42.31 17.12 10.00
CA LYS A 77 43.53 17.65 9.39
C LYS A 77 44.77 17.60 10.28
N ASP A 78 44.61 17.57 11.60
CA ASP A 78 45.72 17.87 12.52
C ASP A 78 46.27 16.69 13.32
N ASP A 79 45.55 15.58 13.54
CA ASP A 79 46.19 14.40 14.12
C ASP A 79 45.38 13.11 13.97
N ASN A 80 46.08 11.99 13.88
CA ASN A 80 45.52 10.65 13.75
C ASN A 80 45.10 10.11 15.13
N ASP A 81 44.29 10.88 15.85
CA ASP A 81 43.87 10.57 17.22
C ASP A 81 42.79 9.48 17.22
N SER A 82 43.25 8.25 17.42
CA SER A 82 42.41 7.06 17.54
C SER A 82 41.30 7.18 18.61
N ALA A 83 41.51 7.98 19.66
CA ALA A 83 40.48 8.20 20.69
C ALA A 83 39.35 9.10 20.16
N LEU A 84 39.69 10.12 19.38
CA LEU A 84 38.72 11.03 18.75
C LEU A 84 37.89 10.30 17.69
N TYR A 85 38.52 9.39 16.94
CA TYR A 85 37.83 8.50 15.99
C TYR A 85 36.82 7.59 16.70
N ASN A 86 37.22 6.88 17.76
CA ASN A 86 36.31 5.97 18.48
C ASN A 86 35.14 6.70 19.13
N LYS A 87 35.37 7.89 19.68
CA LYS A 87 34.30 8.73 20.24
C LYS A 87 33.31 9.16 19.15
N THR A 88 33.83 9.62 18.02
CA THR A 88 33.04 10.05 16.87
C THR A 88 32.22 8.89 16.28
N LEU A 89 32.83 7.71 16.16
CA LEU A 89 32.16 6.50 15.68
C LEU A 89 31.01 6.09 16.62
N THR A 90 31.21 6.25 17.93
CA THR A 90 30.16 5.99 18.93
C THR A 90 29.01 6.98 18.80
N GLU A 91 29.31 8.28 18.61
CA GLU A 91 28.29 9.31 18.36
C GLU A 91 27.53 9.06 17.05
N TYR A 92 28.23 8.66 15.99
CA TYR A 92 27.62 8.26 14.71
C TYR A 92 26.67 7.07 14.88
N ASN A 93 27.12 5.99 15.53
CA ASN A 93 26.28 4.82 15.78
C ASN A 93 25.07 5.16 16.65
N THR A 94 25.21 6.07 17.62
CA THR A 94 24.08 6.52 18.45
C THR A 94 23.03 7.28 17.65
N ILE A 95 23.47 8.16 16.73
CA ILE A 95 22.56 8.88 15.82
C ILE A 95 21.88 7.91 14.86
N LEU A 96 22.61 6.90 14.38
CA LEU A 96 22.08 5.87 13.50
C LEU A 96 21.04 5.03 14.25
N ASP A 97 21.36 4.48 15.42
CA ASP A 97 20.44 3.69 16.24
C ASP A 97 19.17 4.45 16.66
N ALA A 98 19.27 5.77 16.88
CA ALA A 98 18.12 6.59 17.24
C ALA A 98 17.17 6.86 16.06
N ASN A 99 17.65 6.77 14.83
CA ASN A 99 16.90 7.03 13.62
C ASN A 99 16.62 5.75 12.79
N ASP A 100 17.26 4.63 13.13
CA ASP A 100 17.11 3.37 12.41
C ASP A 100 15.72 2.74 12.65
N ASN A 101 15.31 2.04 11.62
CA ASN A 101 13.95 1.69 11.24
C ASN A 101 13.12 1.07 12.39
N HIS A 102 12.07 1.77 12.84
CA HIS A 102 11.14 1.26 13.86
C HIS A 102 10.30 0.04 13.44
N GLU A 103 10.34 -0.40 12.18
CA GLU A 103 9.84 -1.74 11.86
C GLU A 103 10.83 -2.79 12.36
N GLN A 104 10.66 -3.20 13.62
CA GLN A 104 11.34 -4.36 14.22
C GLN A 104 11.28 -5.60 13.31
N ILE A 105 10.29 -5.66 12.42
CA ILE A 105 10.11 -6.73 11.44
C ILE A 105 11.14 -6.67 10.30
N ASP A 106 11.49 -5.47 9.80
CA ASP A 106 12.52 -5.28 8.78
C ASP A 106 13.90 -5.58 9.38
N PHE A 107 14.16 -5.11 10.59
CA PHE A 107 15.39 -5.42 11.31
C PHE A 107 15.53 -6.93 11.58
N ALA A 108 14.45 -7.60 11.98
CA ALA A 108 14.44 -9.05 12.15
C ALA A 108 14.65 -9.79 10.82
N TYR A 109 14.12 -9.26 9.71
CA TYR A 109 14.29 -9.83 8.37
C TYR A 109 15.73 -9.69 7.85
N VAL A 110 16.33 -8.50 8.00
CA VAL A 110 17.73 -8.24 7.63
C VAL A 110 18.67 -9.11 8.45
N LYS A 111 18.43 -9.24 9.76
CA LYS A 111 19.20 -10.17 10.61
C LYS A 111 19.09 -11.62 10.14
N LEU A 112 17.94 -12.05 9.63
CA LEU A 112 17.78 -13.37 9.01
C LEU A 112 18.63 -13.55 7.74
N SER A 113 18.94 -12.46 7.02
CA SER A 113 19.71 -12.45 5.77
C SER A 113 21.23 -12.37 5.95
N LEU A 114 21.71 -12.11 7.18
CA LEU A 114 23.14 -12.14 7.54
C LEU A 114 23.42 -13.39 8.42
N PRO A 115 23.65 -14.57 7.80
CA PRO A 115 23.89 -15.81 8.54
C PRO A 115 25.27 -15.88 9.22
N GLU A 116 26.24 -15.05 8.81
CA GLU A 116 27.59 -15.03 9.40
C GLU A 116 27.62 -14.35 10.77
N ASP A 117 26.87 -13.25 10.96
CA ASP A 117 26.93 -12.46 12.19
C ASP A 117 25.89 -12.87 13.26
N TYR A 118 24.84 -13.62 12.87
CA TYR A 118 23.75 -13.97 13.79
C TYR A 118 23.29 -15.44 13.68
N GLN A 119 23.42 -16.19 14.79
CA GLN A 119 22.92 -17.55 14.90
C GLN A 119 21.42 -17.58 15.24
N PHE A 120 20.57 -17.80 14.22
CA PHE A 120 19.12 -17.94 14.40
C PHE A 120 18.66 -19.40 14.42
N THR A 121 17.83 -19.74 15.40
CA THR A 121 17.15 -21.05 15.47
C THR A 121 16.01 -21.12 14.44
N LYS A 122 15.76 -22.30 13.83
CA LYS A 122 14.70 -22.50 12.83
C LYS A 122 13.31 -22.06 13.31
N THR A 123 13.02 -22.18 14.60
CA THR A 123 11.76 -21.74 15.24
C THR A 123 11.61 -20.22 15.26
N GLN A 124 12.70 -19.48 15.50
CA GLN A 124 12.70 -18.02 15.45
C GLN A 124 12.50 -17.51 14.03
N ARG A 125 13.10 -18.17 13.03
CA ARG A 125 12.89 -17.85 11.61
C ARG A 125 11.42 -17.98 11.20
N PHE A 126 10.76 -19.06 11.60
CA PHE A 126 9.35 -19.28 11.31
C PHE A 126 8.45 -18.24 12.02
N CYS A 127 8.77 -17.87 13.27
CA CYS A 127 8.00 -16.89 14.02
C CYS A 127 8.05 -15.49 13.38
N VAL A 128 9.22 -15.06 12.87
CA VAL A 128 9.37 -13.81 12.12
C VAL A 128 8.55 -13.83 10.82
N HIS A 129 8.61 -14.94 10.07
CA HIS A 129 7.79 -15.11 8.86
C HIS A 129 6.29 -15.09 9.15
N ALA A 130 5.83 -15.80 10.18
CA ALA A 130 4.42 -15.86 10.56
C ALA A 130 3.89 -14.48 10.98
N ARG A 131 4.69 -13.71 11.73
CA ARG A 131 4.34 -12.34 12.15
C ARG A 131 4.24 -11.39 10.95
N TYR A 132 5.15 -11.51 9.98
CA TYR A 132 5.10 -10.76 8.74
C TYR A 132 3.83 -11.08 7.93
N TRP A 133 3.51 -12.37 7.81
CA TRP A 133 2.33 -12.84 7.08
C TRP A 133 1.01 -12.40 7.75
N LEU A 134 0.94 -12.43 9.09
CA LEU A 134 -0.19 -11.94 9.87
C LEU A 134 -0.46 -10.44 9.68
N GLY A 135 0.61 -9.63 9.60
CA GLY A 135 0.49 -8.19 9.34
C GLY A 135 -0.09 -7.89 7.95
N TYR A 136 0.20 -8.74 6.97
CA TYR A 136 -0.24 -8.54 5.59
C TYR A 136 -1.55 -9.26 5.21
N TRP A 137 -1.99 -10.21 6.02
CA TRP A 137 -3.18 -11.05 5.79
C TRP A 137 -4.47 -10.24 5.61
N VAL A 138 -4.66 -9.18 6.40
CA VAL A 138 -5.87 -8.33 6.32
C VAL A 138 -6.01 -7.67 4.95
N TYR A 139 -4.89 -7.23 4.36
CA TYR A 139 -4.87 -6.64 3.02
C TYR A 139 -5.17 -7.69 1.94
N GLY A 140 -4.62 -8.91 2.10
CA GLY A 140 -4.92 -10.04 1.22
C GLY A 140 -6.40 -10.43 1.24
N LEU A 141 -7.01 -10.46 2.43
CA LEU A 141 -8.43 -10.78 2.62
C LEU A 141 -9.32 -9.70 2.00
N LEU A 142 -9.00 -8.42 2.21
CA LEU A 142 -9.71 -7.29 1.59
C LEU A 142 -9.64 -7.35 0.06
N ALA A 143 -8.46 -7.63 -0.50
CA ALA A 143 -8.26 -7.77 -1.95
C ALA A 143 -9.07 -8.95 -2.51
N LEU A 144 -9.08 -10.09 -1.82
CA LEU A 144 -9.83 -11.28 -2.22
C LEU A 144 -11.35 -11.07 -2.13
N LEU A 145 -11.84 -10.32 -1.14
CA LEU A 145 -13.24 -9.93 -1.02
C LEU A 145 -13.66 -9.01 -2.18
N LEU A 146 -12.81 -8.04 -2.55
CA LEU A 146 -13.03 -7.22 -3.75
C LEU A 146 -13.01 -8.05 -5.04
N LEU A 147 -12.10 -9.00 -5.16
CA LEU A 147 -11.96 -9.84 -6.36
C LEU A 147 -13.13 -10.81 -6.50
N THR A 148 -13.61 -11.40 -5.40
CA THR A 148 -14.76 -12.30 -5.39
C THR A 148 -16.06 -11.56 -5.69
N THR A 149 -16.25 -10.34 -5.19
CA THR A 149 -17.40 -9.50 -5.55
C THR A 149 -17.37 -9.04 -7.01
N PHE A 150 -16.17 -8.74 -7.55
CA PHE A 150 -15.96 -8.46 -8.97
C PHE A 150 -16.25 -9.67 -9.86
N ILE A 151 -15.78 -10.86 -9.48
CA ILE A 151 -16.06 -12.10 -10.24
C ILE A 151 -17.55 -12.46 -10.15
N ALA A 152 -18.17 -12.38 -8.97
CA ALA A 152 -19.58 -12.73 -8.79
C ALA A 152 -20.53 -11.83 -9.60
N THR A 153 -20.16 -10.57 -9.80
CA THR A 153 -20.91 -9.62 -10.62
C THR A 153 -20.66 -9.80 -12.12
N PHE A 154 -19.45 -10.19 -12.53
CA PHE A 154 -19.14 -10.53 -13.92
C PHE A 154 -19.69 -11.90 -14.34
N ALA A 155 -19.79 -12.84 -13.38
CA ALA A 155 -20.35 -14.18 -13.59
C ALA A 155 -21.88 -14.21 -13.53
N ARG A 156 -22.52 -13.19 -12.93
CA ARG A 156 -23.96 -12.97 -13.11
C ARG A 156 -24.20 -12.51 -14.54
N LYS A 157 -24.55 -13.47 -15.40
CA LYS A 157 -25.09 -13.22 -16.75
C LYS A 157 -26.23 -12.18 -16.69
N PRO A 158 -26.41 -11.40 -17.76
CA PRO A 158 -27.50 -10.41 -17.83
C PRO A 158 -28.83 -11.11 -17.53
N VAL A 159 -29.53 -10.60 -16.52
CA VAL A 159 -30.89 -11.00 -16.17
C VAL A 159 -31.75 -10.84 -17.42
N ASP A 160 -32.36 -11.94 -17.84
CA ASP A 160 -33.20 -12.04 -19.03
C ASP A 160 -34.24 -10.92 -19.07
N SER A 161 -34.38 -10.33 -20.25
CA SER A 161 -35.37 -9.29 -20.54
C SER A 161 -36.79 -9.79 -20.17
N PRO A 162 -37.61 -9.01 -19.46
CA PRO A 162 -39.01 -9.38 -19.28
C PRO A 162 -39.71 -9.29 -20.64
N SER A 163 -40.01 -10.44 -21.23
CA SER A 163 -40.99 -10.56 -22.31
C SER A 163 -42.37 -10.23 -21.74
N SER A 164 -42.67 -8.95 -21.63
CA SER A 164 -44.01 -8.46 -21.36
C SER A 164 -44.71 -8.10 -22.67
N ALA A 165 -45.66 -8.92 -23.09
CA ALA A 165 -46.95 -8.41 -23.56
C ALA A 165 -48.05 -9.47 -23.34
N PRO A 166 -49.24 -9.05 -22.88
CA PRO A 166 -50.26 -9.91 -22.27
C PRO A 166 -51.22 -10.52 -23.29
N THR A 167 -51.82 -11.64 -22.92
CA THR A 167 -53.08 -12.12 -23.49
C THR A 167 -54.23 -11.16 -23.15
N PRO A 168 -55.19 -10.95 -24.06
CA PRO A 168 -56.57 -10.70 -23.69
C PRO A 168 -57.43 -11.92 -24.04
N VAL A 169 -58.00 -12.53 -23.01
CA VAL A 169 -59.07 -13.51 -23.10
C VAL A 169 -60.40 -12.77 -23.30
N GLY A 170 -61.12 -13.12 -24.37
CA GLY A 170 -62.58 -13.26 -24.37
C GLY A 170 -63.45 -12.01 -24.62
N SER A 171 -64.16 -12.02 -25.75
CA SER A 171 -65.55 -11.55 -25.81
C SER A 171 -66.35 -12.48 -26.73
N VAL A 172 -67.39 -13.05 -26.14
CA VAL A 172 -68.31 -14.09 -26.61
C VAL A 172 -69.47 -13.47 -27.40
N GLU A 173 -69.76 -14.04 -28.59
CA GLU A 173 -71.07 -14.19 -29.30
C GLU A 173 -71.94 -12.96 -29.64
N PRO A 174 -72.97 -13.08 -30.51
CA PRO A 174 -73.59 -14.29 -31.11
C PRO A 174 -73.49 -14.43 -32.64
#